data_AF-A0A6I1KFE5-F1
#
_entry.id   AF-A0A6I1KFE5-F1
#
_cell.length_a   1.000
_cell.length_b   1.000
_cell.length_c   1.000
_cell.angle_alpha   90.00
_cell.angle_beta   90.00
_cell.angle_gamma   90.00
#
_symmetry.space_group_name_H-M   'P 1'
#
loop_
_entity.id
_entity.type
_entity.pdbx_description
1 polymer ?
#
loop_
_entity_poly.entity_id
_entity_poly.type
_entity_poly.pdbx_seq_one_letter_code
_entity_poly.pdbx_strand_id
1 'polypeptide(L)'
;MKRRFGKILIMAVAAVLAIAPVVAAEEGCDCDKPYGGYRASPRWGWYGARQNVTTANEARKFLEEFYASSNIRIGTIKERDGYYEAEIYRKSNTKRDRVIIDKGCGRIRSIE
;
A
#
# COMPACT_ATOMS: atom_id res chain seq x y z
N MET A 1 0.47 -52.53 -26.54
CA MET A 1 -0.13 -51.68 -25.48
C MET A 1 0.68 -50.40 -25.29
N LYS A 2 0.51 -49.33 -26.09
CA LYS A 2 1.27 -48.06 -25.91
C LYS A 2 0.48 -46.77 -26.22
N ARG A 3 -0.85 -46.85 -26.39
CA ARG A 3 -1.68 -45.73 -26.87
C ARG A 3 -2.63 -45.11 -25.83
N ARG A 4 -2.63 -45.61 -24.59
CA ARG A 4 -3.54 -45.14 -23.51
C ARG A 4 -2.91 -44.14 -22.53
N PHE A 5 -1.58 -44.10 -22.43
CA PHE A 5 -0.88 -43.21 -21.49
C PHE A 5 -0.89 -41.73 -21.90
N GLY A 6 -0.87 -41.42 -23.20
CA GLY A 6 -0.83 -40.03 -23.67
C GLY A 6 -2.12 -39.24 -23.38
N LYS A 7 -3.29 -39.90 -23.37
CA LYS A 7 -4.57 -39.23 -23.10
C LYS A 7 -4.76 -38.90 -21.61
N ILE A 8 -4.22 -39.73 -20.72
CA ILE A 8 -4.26 -39.50 -19.27
C ILE A 8 -3.37 -38.30 -18.92
N LEU A 9 -2.21 -38.17 -19.57
CA LEU A 9 -1.30 -37.04 -19.36
C LEU A 9 -1.91 -35.71 -19.82
N ILE A 10 -2.62 -35.68 -20.96
CA ILE A 10 -3.27 -34.47 -21.49
C ILE A 10 -4.44 -34.02 -20.61
N MET A 11 -5.25 -34.96 -20.08
CA MET A 11 -6.35 -34.62 -19.17
C MET A 11 -5.86 -34.06 -17.82
N ALA A 12 -4.71 -34.52 -17.32
CA ALA A 12 -4.15 -34.02 -16.07
C ALA A 12 -3.64 -32.57 -16.18
N VAL A 13 -3.09 -32.17 -17.34
CA VAL A 13 -2.62 -30.80 -17.57
C VAL A 13 -3.78 -29.80 -17.66
N ALA A 14 -4.92 -30.20 -18.23
CA ALA A 14 -6.10 -29.34 -18.32
C ALA A 14 -6.75 -29.06 -16.95
N ALA A 15 -6.70 -30.03 -16.02
CA ALA A 15 -7.26 -29.87 -14.68
C ALA A 15 -6.46 -28.90 -13.79
N VAL A 16 -5.14 -28.82 -13.98
CA VAL A 16 -4.27 -27.92 -13.19
C VAL A 16 -4.43 -26.45 -13.61
N LEU A 17 -4.77 -26.17 -14.87
CA LEU A 17 -5.02 -24.81 -15.36
C LEU A 17 -6.34 -24.19 -14.87
N ALA A 18 -7.29 -25.01 -14.38
CA ALA A 18 -8.59 -24.54 -13.89
C ALA A 18 -8.58 -24.04 -12.44
N ILE A 19 -7.47 -24.19 -11.71
CA ILE A 19 -7.34 -23.78 -10.29
C ILE A 19 -6.61 -22.43 -10.17
N ALA A 20 -6.34 -21.73 -11.27
CA ALA A 20 -5.77 -20.40 -11.20
C ALA A 20 -6.73 -19.48 -10.41
N PRO A 21 -6.29 -18.83 -9.32
CA PRO A 21 -7.13 -17.91 -8.58
C PRO A 21 -7.54 -16.78 -9.53
N VAL A 22 -8.85 -16.64 -9.74
CA VAL A 22 -9.45 -15.46 -10.36
C VAL A 22 -9.09 -14.28 -9.47
N VAL A 23 -8.10 -13.50 -9.90
CA VAL A 23 -7.81 -12.20 -9.30
C VAL A 23 -8.96 -11.30 -9.75
N ALA A 24 -10.01 -11.25 -8.92
CA ALA A 24 -11.11 -10.32 -9.12
C ALA A 24 -10.54 -8.90 -9.03
N ALA A 25 -10.49 -8.21 -10.16
CA ALA A 25 -10.22 -6.78 -10.19
C ALA A 25 -11.47 -6.08 -9.66
N GLU A 26 -11.38 -5.57 -8.43
CA GLU A 26 -12.47 -4.86 -7.78
C GLU A 26 -12.59 -3.46 -8.42
N GLU A 27 -13.41 -3.33 -9.46
CA GLU A 27 -13.85 -2.04 -10.01
C GLU A 27 -14.92 -1.43 -9.11
N GLY A 28 -14.50 -0.99 -7.92
CA GLY A 28 -15.28 -0.07 -7.11
C GLY A 28 -14.85 1.36 -7.42
N CYS A 29 -15.79 2.26 -7.74
CA CYS A 29 -15.55 3.70 -7.71
C CYS A 29 -15.28 4.11 -6.25
N ASP A 30 -14.02 3.94 -5.84
CA ASP A 30 -13.53 4.16 -4.49
C ASP A 30 -13.48 5.67 -4.23
N CYS A 31 -14.54 6.21 -3.64
CA CYS A 31 -14.57 7.58 -3.16
C CYS A 31 -13.71 7.80 -1.89
N ASP A 32 -12.95 6.79 -1.46
CA ASP A 32 -11.90 6.92 -0.44
C ASP A 32 -10.79 7.81 -1.00
N LYS A 33 -10.82 9.10 -0.69
CA LYS A 33 -9.73 10.03 -1.01
C LYS A 33 -8.63 9.83 0.03
N PRO A 34 -7.52 9.13 -0.30
CA PRO A 34 -6.44 8.90 0.65
C PRO A 34 -5.67 10.19 0.95
N TYR A 35 -5.80 11.18 0.06
CA TYR A 35 -5.11 12.46 0.10
C TYR A 35 -6.11 13.61 0.31
N GLY A 36 -5.65 14.67 0.96
CA GLY A 36 -6.45 15.89 1.18
C GLY A 36 -7.43 15.84 2.35
N GLY A 37 -7.47 14.73 3.11
CA GLY A 37 -8.32 14.56 4.30
C GLY A 37 -7.67 14.96 5.62
N TYR A 38 -6.43 15.46 5.62
CA TYR A 38 -5.69 15.73 6.86
C TYR A 38 -6.41 16.75 7.74
N ARG A 39 -6.56 16.39 9.02
CA ARG A 39 -7.06 17.28 10.06
C ARG A 39 -5.91 17.74 10.93
N ALA A 40 -5.97 19.00 11.35
CA ALA A 40 -4.99 19.53 12.30
C ALA A 40 -4.94 18.67 13.55
N SER A 41 -3.73 18.29 13.95
CA SER A 41 -3.49 17.52 15.16
C SER A 41 -2.93 18.41 16.26
N PRO A 42 -3.31 18.23 17.54
CA PRO A 42 -2.65 18.91 18.65
C PRO A 42 -1.15 18.60 18.73
N ARG A 43 -0.73 17.43 18.25
CA ARG A 43 0.66 16.99 18.26
C ARG A 43 1.45 17.50 17.05
N TRP A 44 0.79 17.65 15.90
CA TRP A 44 1.44 17.85 14.62
C TRP A 44 1.05 19.14 13.87
N GLY A 45 0.12 19.92 14.42
CA GLY A 45 -0.37 21.14 13.80
C GLY A 45 -1.11 20.88 12.49
N TRP A 46 -1.09 21.86 11.59
CA TRP A 46 -1.70 21.78 10.27
C TRP A 46 -0.77 21.07 9.28
N TYR A 47 -1.33 20.41 8.27
CA TYR A 47 -0.52 19.83 7.19
C TYR A 47 0.33 20.92 6.53
N GLY A 48 1.63 20.66 6.38
CA GLY A 48 2.60 21.62 5.85
C GLY A 48 3.21 22.55 6.91
N ALA A 49 2.75 22.53 8.15
CA ALA A 49 3.50 23.10 9.26
C ALA A 49 4.85 22.38 9.36
N ARG A 50 5.93 23.12 9.65
CA ARG A 50 7.28 22.54 9.69
C ARG A 50 7.37 21.54 10.84
N GLN A 51 7.58 20.28 10.48
CA GLN A 51 7.64 19.17 11.42
C GLN A 51 8.86 18.32 11.15
N ASN A 52 9.72 18.14 12.15
CA ASN A 52 10.89 17.28 12.00
C ASN A 52 10.47 15.84 12.28
N VAL A 53 10.57 14.97 11.28
CA VAL A 53 10.36 13.52 11.42
C VAL A 53 11.74 12.91 11.42
N THR A 54 12.20 12.47 12.59
CA THR A 54 13.61 12.10 12.82
C THR A 54 13.82 10.60 12.92
N THR A 55 12.74 9.83 13.04
CA THR A 55 12.80 8.37 13.14
C THR A 55 11.74 7.69 12.27
N ALA A 56 12.02 6.45 11.86
CA ALA A 56 11.05 5.62 11.14
C ALA A 56 9.76 5.36 11.96
N ASN A 57 9.87 5.32 13.29
CA ASN A 57 8.72 5.16 14.18
C ASN A 57 7.86 6.43 14.23
N GLU A 58 8.47 7.62 14.22
CA GLU A 58 7.73 8.88 14.06
C GLU A 58 7.07 8.96 12.70
N ALA A 59 7.78 8.59 11.62
CA ALA A 59 7.23 8.51 10.28
C ALA A 59 5.99 7.60 10.23
N ARG A 60 6.03 6.44 10.89
CA ARG A 60 4.88 5.54 11.01
C ARG A 60 3.70 6.22 11.70
N LYS A 61 3.91 6.76 12.91
CA LYS A 61 2.84 7.43 13.68
C LYS A 61 2.25 8.59 12.91
N PHE A 62 3.08 9.35 12.22
CA PHE A 62 2.67 10.48 11.40
C PHE A 62 1.78 10.04 10.24
N LEU A 63 2.12 8.95 9.54
CA LEU A 63 1.28 8.39 8.48
C LEU A 63 -0.01 7.78 9.03
N GLU A 64 0.04 7.11 10.19
CA GLU A 64 -1.14 6.52 10.83
C GLU A 64 -2.16 7.60 11.14
N GLU A 65 -1.69 8.76 11.61
CA GLU A 65 -2.52 9.91 11.88
C GLU A 65 -3.00 10.61 10.60
N PHE A 66 -2.12 10.74 9.60
CA PHE A 66 -2.48 11.33 8.30
C PHE A 66 -3.60 10.55 7.59
N TYR A 67 -3.54 9.22 7.65
CA TYR A 67 -4.51 8.31 7.03
C TYR A 67 -5.58 7.79 8.00
N ALA A 68 -5.74 8.39 9.19
CA ALA A 68 -6.66 7.89 10.20
C ALA A 68 -8.12 7.79 9.72
N SER A 69 -8.52 8.64 8.77
CA SER A 69 -9.86 8.64 8.16
C SER A 69 -9.98 7.79 6.89
N SER A 70 -8.90 7.14 6.45
CA SER A 70 -8.82 6.39 5.19
C SER A 70 -8.68 4.89 5.43
N ASN A 71 -9.07 4.08 4.45
CA ASN A 71 -9.08 2.63 4.60
C ASN A 71 -7.70 1.99 4.27
N ILE A 72 -6.66 2.47 4.93
CA ILE A 72 -5.26 2.26 4.54
C ILE A 72 -4.48 1.52 5.63
N ARG A 73 -3.50 0.73 5.19
CA ARG A 73 -2.49 0.09 6.04
C ARG A 73 -1.11 0.56 5.61
N ILE A 74 -0.28 0.95 6.57
CA ILE A 74 1.11 1.35 6.35
C ILE A 74 2.01 0.12 6.41
N GLY A 75 2.66 -0.18 5.29
CA GLY A 75 3.58 -1.28 5.14
C GLY A 75 4.99 -0.95 5.63
N THR A 76 5.96 -1.33 4.82
CA THR A 76 7.39 -1.12 5.12
C THR A 76 7.71 0.37 5.07
N ILE A 77 8.51 0.84 6.02
CA ILE A 77 9.11 2.18 6.01
C ILE A 77 10.61 2.02 5.88
N LYS A 78 11.20 2.62 4.86
CA LYS A 78 12.63 2.63 4.60
C LYS A 78 13.17 4.04 4.82
N GLU A 79 14.25 4.13 5.58
CA GLU A 79 14.96 5.37 5.75
C GLU A 79 15.84 5.68 4.53
N ARG A 80 15.77 6.93 4.08
CA ARG A 80 16.62 7.49 3.02
C ARG A 80 17.27 8.77 3.52
N ASP A 81 18.20 9.29 2.73
CA ASP A 81 18.75 10.61 3.00
C ASP A 81 17.67 11.69 2.75
N GLY A 82 17.42 12.54 3.74
CA GLY A 82 16.40 13.59 3.70
C GLY A 82 14.92 13.16 3.79
N TYR A 83 14.57 11.88 3.65
CA TYR A 83 13.16 11.42 3.71
C TYR A 83 12.99 9.97 4.20
N TYR A 84 11.74 9.59 4.50
CA TYR A 84 11.30 8.21 4.71
C TYR A 84 10.40 7.78 3.56
N GLU A 85 10.62 6.59 3.03
CA GLU A 85 9.79 5.99 1.98
C GLU A 85 8.88 4.93 2.61
N ALA A 86 7.57 5.03 2.39
CA ALA A 86 6.57 4.15 2.98
C ALA A 86 5.67 3.52 1.92
N GLU A 87 5.46 2.22 2.03
CA GLU A 87 4.48 1.51 1.21
C GLU A 87 3.08 1.65 1.81
N ILE A 88 2.11 1.98 0.96
CA ILE A 88 0.72 2.21 1.35
C ILE A 88 -0.15 1.13 0.72
N TYR A 89 -0.91 0.43 1.55
CA TYR A 89 -1.79 -0.67 1.14
C TYR A 89 -3.24 -0.34 1.47
N ARG A 90 -4.18 -0.92 0.73
CA ARG A 90 -5.59 -0.99 1.15
C ARG A 90 -5.74 -2.04 2.27
N LYS A 91 -6.85 -2.00 3.02
CA LYS A 91 -7.17 -3.09 3.97
C LYS A 91 -7.29 -4.47 3.31
N SER A 92 -7.64 -4.54 2.02
CA SER A 92 -7.63 -5.76 1.21
C SER A 92 -6.22 -6.29 0.90
N ASN A 93 -5.18 -5.64 1.43
CA ASN A 93 -3.76 -5.95 1.21
C ASN A 93 -3.25 -5.69 -0.22
N THR A 94 -4.05 -5.06 -1.07
CA THR A 94 -3.60 -4.58 -2.38
C THR A 94 -2.72 -3.35 -2.22
N LYS A 95 -1.56 -3.32 -2.89
CA LYS A 95 -0.68 -2.14 -2.93
C LYS A 95 -1.46 -0.98 -3.54
N ARG A 96 -1.54 0.13 -2.80
CA ARG A 96 -2.27 1.33 -3.21
C ARG A 96 -1.34 2.40 -3.78
N ASP A 97 -0.23 2.65 -3.10
CA ASP A 97 0.68 3.74 -3.41
C ASP A 97 2.02 3.52 -2.70
N ARG A 98 3.00 4.36 -3.01
CA ARG A 98 4.22 4.53 -2.26
C ARG A 98 4.46 6.01 -2.04
N VAL A 99 4.68 6.39 -0.79
CA VAL A 99 4.81 7.79 -0.40
C VAL A 99 6.17 8.07 0.21
N ILE A 100 6.62 9.32 0.09
CA ILE A 100 7.77 9.84 0.81
C ILE A 100 7.32 10.85 1.87
N ILE A 101 7.99 10.85 3.01
CA ILE A 101 7.86 11.85 4.08
C ILE A 101 9.19 12.58 4.21
N ASP A 102 9.19 13.88 3.94
CA ASP A 102 10.36 14.73 4.14
C ASP A 102 10.73 14.80 5.63
N LYS A 103 11.99 14.54 5.99
CA LYS A 103 12.45 14.56 7.38
C LYS A 103 12.38 15.96 7.99
N GLY A 104 12.68 17.00 7.22
CA GLY A 104 12.82 18.37 7.71
C GLY A 104 11.49 19.12 7.88
N CYS A 105 10.45 18.71 7.15
CA CYS A 105 9.16 19.39 7.19
C CYS A 105 7.92 18.47 7.28
N GLY A 106 8.08 17.15 7.25
CA GLY A 106 6.98 16.19 7.39
C GLY A 106 6.05 16.13 6.17
N ARG A 107 6.42 16.74 5.05
CA ARG A 107 5.58 16.76 3.84
C ARG A 107 5.50 15.37 3.22
N ILE A 108 4.26 14.89 3.07
CA ILE A 108 3.95 13.62 2.41
C ILE A 108 3.72 13.84 0.92
N ARG A 109 4.34 13.03 0.06
CA ARG A 109 4.13 13.04 -1.39
C ARG A 109 4.03 11.61 -1.92
N SER A 110 3.10 11.35 -2.83
CA SER A 110 3.06 10.11 -3.61
C SER A 110 4.18 10.09 -4.65
N ILE A 111 4.74 8.91 -4.92
CA ILE A 111 5.80 8.69 -5.90
C ILE A 111 5.52 7.51 -6.84
N GLU A 112 4.36 6.85 -6.73
CA GLU A 112 3.99 5.70 -7.58
C GLU A 112 2.48 5.60 -7.82
#